data_AF-A0A1Y2SAN4-F1
#
_entry.id   AF-A0A1Y2SAN4-F1
#
_cell.length_a   1.000
_cell.length_b   1.000
_cell.length_c   1.000
_cell.angle_alpha   90.00
_cell.angle_beta   90.00
_cell.angle_gamma   90.00
#
_symmetry.space_group_name_H-M   'P 1'
#
loop_
_entity.id
_entity.type
_entity.pdbx_description
1 polymer ?
#
loop_
_entity_poly.entity_id
_entity_poly.type
_entity_poly.pdbx_seq_one_letter_code
_entity_poly.pdbx_strand_id
1 'polypeptide(L)' 'MSRVITIEPYNSHWVNAYNDEMVKIKDTFPDEILFVHHIGSTSVPGLAAKPIIDIVIGNKKYG' A
#
# COMPACT_ATOMS: atom_id res chain seq x y z
N MET A 1 -28.31 7.40 -1.01
CA MET A 1 -27.91 6.42 0.03
C MET A 1 -26.48 6.73 0.46
N SER A 2 -26.18 6.75 1.76
CA SER A 2 -24.82 6.95 2.28
C SER A 2 -24.05 5.62 2.31
N ARG A 3 -22.76 5.65 1.99
CA ARG A 3 -21.87 4.48 2.07
C ARG A 3 -21.35 4.36 3.51
N VAL A 4 -21.52 3.19 4.13
CA VAL A 4 -20.89 2.88 5.43
C VAL A 4 -19.39 2.73 5.21
N ILE A 5 -18.58 3.43 6.01
CA ILE A 5 -17.12 3.33 6.01
C ILE A 5 -16.70 2.69 7.33
N THR A 6 -16.09 1.51 7.27
CA THR A 6 -15.49 0.84 8.44
C THR A 6 -14.11 1.42 8.70
N ILE A 7 -13.87 1.82 9.95
CA ILE A 7 -12.56 2.20 10.47
C ILE A 7 -12.17 1.17 11.53
N GLU A 8 -10.93 0.71 11.46
CA GLU A 8 -10.37 -0.32 12.33
C GLU A 8 -9.16 0.23 13.09
N PRO A 9 -8.87 -0.25 14.31
CA PRO A 9 -7.57 -0.03 14.94
C PRO A 9 -6.42 -0.49 14.05
N TYR A 10 -5.21 0.01 14.30
CA TYR A 10 -4.03 -0.43 13.55
C TYR A 10 -3.92 -1.96 13.53
N ASN A 11 -3.73 -2.50 12.32
CA ASN A 11 -3.58 -3.93 12.10
C ASN A 11 -2.23 -4.21 11.45
N SER A 12 -1.37 -4.99 12.12
CA SER A 12 -0.05 -5.35 11.61
C SER A 12 -0.09 -6.16 10.31
N HIS A 13 -1.23 -6.78 9.97
CA HIS A 13 -1.42 -7.45 8.69
C HIS A 13 -1.38 -6.49 7.49
N TRP A 14 -1.59 -5.19 7.68
CA TRP A 14 -1.45 -4.22 6.60
C TRP A 14 -0.02 -4.17 6.03
N VAL A 15 0.99 -4.38 6.88
CA VAL A 15 2.39 -4.48 6.44
C VAL A 15 2.59 -5.71 5.55
N ASN A 16 2.00 -6.85 5.92
CA ASN A 16 2.10 -8.08 5.12
C ASN A 16 1.37 -7.94 3.79
N ALA A 17 0.15 -7.38 3.80
CA ALA A 17 -0.63 -7.14 2.59
C ALA A 17 0.10 -6.20 1.60
N TYR A 18 0.75 -5.16 2.12
CA TYR A 18 1.63 -4.32 1.33
C TYR A 18 2.82 -5.09 0.74
N ASN A 19 3.50 -5.91 1.54
CA ASN A 19 4.65 -6.69 1.08
C ASN A 19 4.28 -7.67 -0.04
N ASP A 20 3.16 -8.38 0.11
CA ASP A 20 2.66 -9.31 -0.90
C ASP A 20 2.38 -8.60 -2.24
N GLU A 21 1.77 -7.41 -2.18
CA GLU A 21 1.46 -6.65 -3.39
C GLU A 21 2.70 -6.00 -4.00
N MET A 22 3.63 -5.52 -3.18
CA MET A 22 4.92 -4.99 -3.64
C MET A 22 5.70 -6.04 -4.45
N VAL A 23 5.72 -7.31 -4.00
CA VAL A 23 6.39 -8.40 -4.73
C VAL A 23 5.74 -8.59 -6.10
N LYS A 24 4.41 -8.71 -6.16
CA LYS A 24 3.69 -8.86 -7.45
C LYS A 24 3.96 -7.70 -8.40
N ILE A 25 3.96 -6.46 -7.90
CA ILE A 25 4.24 -5.26 -8.70
C ILE A 25 5.65 -5.33 -9.29
N LYS A 26 6.67 -5.67 -8.48
CA LYS A 26 8.04 -5.79 -8.95
C LYS A 26 8.22 -6.93 -9.96
N ASP A 27 7.58 -8.07 -9.72
CA ASP A 27 7.65 -9.23 -10.61
C ASP A 27 6.97 -8.97 -11.97
N THR A 28 5.94 -8.13 -11.99
CA THR A 28 5.24 -7.74 -13.22
C THR A 28 6.06 -6.75 -14.06
N PHE A 29 6.90 -5.92 -13.42
CA PHE A 29 7.64 -4.83 -14.05
C PHE A 29 9.12 -4.79 -13.62
N PRO A 30 9.90 -5.86 -13.83
CA PRO A 30 11.22 -6.05 -13.21
C PRO A 30 12.23 -4.96 -13.57
N ASP A 31 12.15 -4.44 -14.80
CA ASP A 31 13.11 -3.46 -15.31
C ASP A 31 12.59 -2.02 -15.28
N GLU A 32 11.31 -1.79 -14.99
CA GLU A 32 10.70 -0.47 -15.06
C GLU A 32 10.56 0.20 -13.70
N ILE A 33 10.47 -0.57 -12.61
CA ILE A 33 10.21 -0.04 -11.27
C ILE A 33 11.50 0.50 -10.64
N LEU A 34 11.43 1.75 -10.18
CA LEU A 34 12.48 2.40 -9.38
C LEU A 34 12.21 2.24 -7.88
N PHE A 35 10.96 2.45 -7.46
CA PHE A 35 10.53 2.25 -6.08
C PHE A 35 9.07 1.84 -5.97
N VAL A 36 8.74 1.22 -4.85
CA VAL A 36 7.37 0.90 -4.40
C VAL A 36 7.33 1.24 -2.91
N HIS A 37 6.37 2.07 -2.47
CA HIS A 37 6.24 2.47 -1.06
C HIS A 37 4.79 2.34 -0.56
N HIS A 38 4.67 1.93 0.71
CA HIS A 38 3.41 1.94 1.44
C HIS A 38 3.12 3.36 1.95
N ILE A 39 2.03 3.94 1.49
CA ILE A 39 1.57 5.28 1.91
C ILE A 39 0.17 5.20 2.52
N GLY A 40 -0.38 6.36 2.91
CA GLY A 40 -1.71 6.43 3.51
C GLY A 40 -1.74 6.02 4.99
N SER A 41 -2.92 6.03 5.59
CA SER A 41 -3.06 5.82 7.04
C SER A 41 -2.68 4.40 7.48
N THR A 42 -2.82 3.40 6.61
CA THR A 42 -2.47 2.01 6.94
C THR A 42 -0.95 1.76 6.99
N SER A 43 -0.12 2.71 6.53
CA SER A 43 1.34 2.64 6.66
C SER A 43 1.87 3.21 7.98
N VAL A 44 1.01 3.76 8.83
CA VAL A 44 1.38 4.41 10.10
C VAL A 44 1.06 3.48 11.28
N PRO A 45 2.06 2.89 11.95
CA PRO A 45 1.84 2.07 13.14
C PRO A 45 1.05 2.80 14.23
N GLY A 46 0.03 2.13 14.75
CA GLY A 46 -0.83 2.67 15.81
C GLY A 46 -1.97 3.58 15.33
N LEU A 47 -2.05 3.91 14.04
CA LEU A 47 -3.12 4.73 13.50
C LEU A 47 -4.34 3.89 13.12
N ALA A 48 -5.52 4.27 13.61
CA ALA A 48 -6.79 3.70 13.16
C ALA A 48 -7.12 4.19 11.73
N ALA A 49 -7.52 3.28 10.87
CA ALA A 49 -7.69 3.57 9.45
C ALA A 49 -8.78 2.69 8.82
N LYS A 50 -9.20 3.08 7.61
CA LYS A 50 -9.94 2.18 6.73
C LYS A 50 -8.97 1.09 6.23
N PRO A 51 -9.37 -0.19 6.17
CA PRO A 51 -8.49 -1.30 5.78
C PRO A 51 -8.20 -1.32 4.27
N ILE A 52 -7.56 -0.27 3.76
CA ILE A 52 -7.13 -0.13 2.37
C ILE A 52 -5.64 0.17 2.36
N ILE A 53 -4.90 -0.59 1.54
CA ILE A 53 -3.46 -0.40 1.36
C ILE A 53 -3.26 0.56 0.19
N ASP A 54 -2.70 1.73 0.47
CA ASP A 54 -2.32 2.70 -0.56
C ASP A 54 -0.85 2.49 -0.93
N ILE A 55 -0.58 2.34 -2.22
CA ILE A 55 0.76 2.09 -2.74
C ILE A 55 1.12 3.16 -3.76
N VAL A 56 2.30 3.75 -3.63
CA VAL A 56 2.89 4.62 -4.64
C VAL A 56 4.05 3.91 -5.31
N ILE A 57 4.12 4.04 -6.63
CA ILE A 57 5.17 3.46 -7.47
C ILE A 57 5.88 4.59 -8.23
N GLY A 58 7.19 4.46 -8.38
CA GLY A 58 7.98 5.28 -9.29
C GLY A 58 8.63 4.38 -10.33
N ASN A 59 8.63 4.81 -11.59
CA ASN A 59 9.27 4.09 -12.68
C ASN A 59 10.51 4.83 -13.20
N LYS A 60 11.38 4.11 -13.91
CA LYS A 60 12.64 4.65 -14.47
C LYS A 60 12.43 5.59 -15.66
N LYS A 61 11.25 5.56 -16.29
CA LYS A 61 10.97 6.29 -17.54
C LYS A 61 10.74 7.79 -17.36
N TYR A 62 10.36 8.22 -16.16
CA TYR A 62 10.05 9.62 -15.84
C TYR A 62 10.87 10.16 -14.66
N GLY A 63 12.03 9.54 -14.39
CA GLY A 63 12.99 9.94 -13.35
C GLY A 63 14.29 10.49 -13.93
#